data_AF-A0A2D4GL05-F1
#
_entry.id   AF-A0A2D4GL05-F1
#
_cell.length_a   1.000
_cell.length_b   1.000
_cell.length_c   1.000
_cell.angle_alpha   90.00
_cell.angle_beta   90.00
_cell.angle_gamma   90.00
#
_symmetry.space_group_name_H-M   'P 1'
#
loop_
_entity.id
_entity.type
_entity.pdbx_description
1 polymer ?
#
loop_
_entity_poly.entity_id
_entity_poly.type
_entity_poly.pdbx_seq_one_letter_code
_entity_poly.pdbx_strand_id
1 'polypeptide(L)'
;TCSILDVVEILGTPLKNEDSQVRAQGIQVLSEVLLQCYSLLQEQEVTHLVLFYENRLKDNHLVIPSVLQGLKALSKCVMLAPGLAVSVLKAIFQEVHVQSMLQLNRHTVYSIITNFMSNRETELKGLGADFTLGFIQVMDGEKDPRNLLIAFQIVRDIIIKGYALGPFAEELFEVTSCYFPIDFTPPSNDPHGIQREDLISSLRAVLTPTPVF
;
A
#
# COMPACT_ATOMS: atom_id res chain seq x y z
N THR A 1 24.34 20.29 8.02
CA THR A 1 23.43 19.31 7.39
C THR A 1 22.53 18.79 8.48
N CYS A 2 21.21 18.76 8.25
CA CYS A 2 20.23 18.25 9.21
C CYS A 2 19.99 16.76 8.93
N SER A 3 20.19 15.90 9.93
CA SER A 3 19.95 14.46 9.87
C SER A 3 18.48 14.12 10.10
N ILE A 4 18.06 12.89 9.77
CA ILE A 4 16.70 12.44 10.08
C ILE A 4 16.45 12.37 11.59
N LEU A 5 17.48 12.05 12.37
CA LEU A 5 17.42 12.06 13.82
C LEU A 5 17.09 13.48 14.34
N ASP A 6 17.77 14.51 13.83
CA ASP A 6 17.50 15.89 14.22
C ASP A 6 16.03 16.27 13.94
N VAL A 7 15.49 15.84 12.79
CA VAL A 7 14.09 16.09 12.43
C VAL A 7 13.14 15.39 13.40
N VAL A 8 13.40 14.12 13.75
CA VAL A 8 12.58 13.37 14.72
C VAL A 8 12.63 14.00 16.11
N GLU A 9 13.80 14.49 16.54
CA GLU A 9 13.96 15.19 17.81
C GLU A 9 13.19 16.51 17.84
N ILE A 10 13.27 17.30 16.77
CA ILE A 10 12.50 18.56 16.61
C ILE A 10 11.00 18.30 16.64
N LEU A 11 10.53 17.23 15.98
CA LEU A 11 9.13 16.83 15.96
C LEU A 11 8.69 16.08 17.23
N GLY A 12 9.57 15.87 18.21
CA GLY A 12 9.29 15.04 19.38
C GLY A 12 8.02 15.43 20.15
N THR A 13 7.75 16.73 20.31
CA THR A 13 6.55 17.24 20.98
C THR A 13 5.27 16.96 20.19
N PRO A 14 5.12 17.37 18.91
CA PRO A 14 3.91 17.05 18.16
C PRO A 14 3.68 15.56 17.96
N LEU A 15 4.74 14.74 17.80
CA LEU A 15 4.61 13.28 17.61
C LEU A 15 4.05 12.55 18.85
N LYS A 16 4.20 13.13 20.05
CA LYS A 16 3.75 12.56 21.33
C LYS A 16 2.57 13.30 21.95
N ASN A 17 2.00 14.27 21.23
CA ASN A 17 0.90 15.09 21.75
C ASN A 17 -0.35 14.22 22.04
N GLU A 18 -1.18 14.57 23.01
CA GLU A 18 -2.42 13.84 23.30
C GLU A 18 -3.52 14.10 22.26
N ASP A 19 -3.48 15.25 21.58
CA ASP A 19 -4.38 15.58 20.48
C ASP A 19 -3.98 14.85 19.19
N SER A 20 -4.93 14.08 18.65
CA SER A 20 -4.74 13.29 17.43
C SER A 20 -4.50 14.16 16.19
N GLN A 21 -5.04 15.38 16.13
CA GLN A 21 -4.80 16.30 15.01
C GLN A 21 -3.37 16.83 15.04
N VAL A 22 -2.87 17.18 16.22
CA VAL A 22 -1.47 17.64 16.38
C VAL A 22 -0.49 16.50 16.04
N ARG A 23 -0.78 15.27 16.48
CA ARG A 23 0.00 14.09 16.08
C ARG A 23 -0.04 13.86 14.57
N ALA A 24 -1.23 13.92 13.95
CA ALA A 24 -1.36 13.75 12.50
C ALA A 24 -0.50 14.76 11.73
N GLN A 25 -0.51 16.04 12.14
CA GLN A 25 0.33 17.07 11.53
C GLN A 25 1.83 16.80 11.71
N GLY A 26 2.27 16.40 12.91
CA GLY A 26 3.67 16.05 13.16
C GLY A 26 4.13 14.87 12.30
N ILE A 27 3.31 13.82 12.20
CA ILE A 27 3.59 12.63 11.39
C ILE A 27 3.55 12.98 9.89
N GLN A 28 2.67 13.88 9.47
CA GLN A 28 2.59 14.36 8.09
C GLN A 28 3.89 15.04 7.69
N VAL A 29 4.39 15.98 8.50
CA VAL A 29 5.67 16.65 8.25
C VAL A 29 6.82 15.65 8.18
N LEU A 30 6.89 14.70 9.12
CA LEU A 30 7.91 13.65 9.08
C LEU A 30 7.82 12.83 7.79
N SER A 31 6.61 12.44 7.37
CA SER A 31 6.36 11.66 6.16
C SER A 31 6.77 12.41 4.89
N GLU A 32 6.50 13.71 4.83
CA GLU A 32 6.92 14.58 3.72
C GLU A 32 8.44 14.70 3.63
N VAL A 33 9.12 14.84 4.77
CA VAL A 33 10.60 14.81 4.81
C VAL A 33 11.13 13.47 4.30
N LEU A 34 10.57 12.35 4.77
CA LEU A 34 10.99 11.01 4.34
C LEU A 34 10.80 10.81 2.83
N LEU A 35 9.73 11.33 2.24
CA LEU A 35 9.53 11.28 0.78
C LEU A 35 10.65 11.96 -0.02
N GLN A 36 11.35 12.94 0.58
CA GLN A 36 12.47 13.63 -0.07
C GLN A 36 13.82 12.96 0.19
N CYS A 37 13.98 12.22 1.30
CA CYS A 37 15.28 11.72 1.74
C CYS A 37 15.37 10.20 1.92
N TYR A 38 14.34 9.42 1.54
CA TYR A 38 14.30 7.96 1.74
C TYR A 38 15.53 7.21 1.20
N SER A 39 16.16 7.72 0.14
CA SER A 39 17.35 7.12 -0.48
C SER A 39 18.65 7.35 0.30
N LEU A 40 18.63 8.28 1.26
CA LEU A 40 19.79 8.68 2.07
C LEU A 40 19.79 8.01 3.45
N LEU A 41 18.71 7.30 3.81
CA LEU A 41 18.55 6.68 5.12
C LEU A 41 19.42 5.43 5.25
N GLN A 42 19.97 5.25 6.45
CA GLN A 42 20.71 4.06 6.85
C GLN A 42 19.76 2.96 7.34
N GLU A 43 20.19 1.70 7.26
CA GLU A 43 19.36 0.54 7.65
C GLU A 43 18.83 0.65 9.09
N GLN A 44 19.66 1.09 10.03
CA GLN A 44 19.24 1.29 11.41
C GLN A 44 18.15 2.36 11.52
N GLU A 45 18.27 3.47 10.80
CA GLU A 45 17.27 4.55 10.79
C GLU A 45 15.95 4.05 10.20
N VAL A 46 16.00 3.36 9.05
CA VAL A 46 14.84 2.76 8.40
C VAL A 46 14.12 1.79 9.35
N THR A 47 14.88 0.95 10.06
CA THR A 47 14.30 -0.03 11.00
C THR A 47 13.53 0.67 12.13
N HIS A 48 14.11 1.69 12.76
CA HIS A 48 13.44 2.42 13.84
C HIS A 48 12.21 3.18 13.33
N LEU A 49 12.31 3.78 12.14
CA LEU A 49 11.20 4.48 11.51
C LEU A 49 10.06 3.51 11.18
N VAL A 50 10.33 2.36 10.57
CA VAL A 50 9.31 1.34 10.28
C VAL A 50 8.56 0.93 11.54
N LEU A 51 9.29 0.58 12.61
CA LEU A 51 8.67 0.19 13.89
C LEU A 51 7.83 1.32 14.49
N PHE A 52 8.30 2.57 14.38
CA PHE A 52 7.53 3.73 14.80
C PHE A 52 6.22 3.86 14.00
N TYR A 53 6.29 3.83 12.67
CA TYR A 53 5.11 3.97 11.81
C TYR A 53 4.12 2.81 11.97
N GLU A 54 4.60 1.56 12.07
CA GLU A 54 3.74 0.40 12.37
C GLU A 54 3.00 0.58 13.70
N ASN A 55 3.68 1.06 14.75
CA ASN A 55 3.04 1.35 16.02
C ASN A 55 1.99 2.46 15.91
N ARG A 56 2.20 3.45 15.03
CA ARG A 56 1.24 4.53 14.76
C ARG A 56 0.06 4.13 13.87
N LEU A 57 0.08 2.97 13.20
CA LEU A 57 -1.10 2.46 12.49
C LEU A 57 -2.27 2.14 13.44
N LYS A 58 -1.97 1.91 14.72
CA LYS A 58 -2.94 1.63 15.79
C LYS A 58 -3.54 2.90 16.42
N ASP A 59 -3.16 4.07 15.90
CA ASP A 59 -3.62 5.36 16.40
C ASP A 59 -5.01 5.70 15.82
N ASN A 60 -5.51 6.89 16.12
CA ASN A 60 -6.77 7.40 15.63
C ASN A 60 -6.81 7.47 14.09
N HIS A 61 -8.00 7.28 13.50
CA HIS A 61 -8.23 7.32 12.06
C HIS A 61 -7.78 8.62 11.36
N LEU A 62 -7.64 9.74 12.08
CA LEU A 62 -7.10 10.99 11.56
C LEU A 62 -5.58 10.92 11.32
N VAL A 63 -4.87 10.05 12.02
CA VAL A 63 -3.41 9.91 11.98
C VAL A 63 -2.97 8.91 10.90
N ILE A 64 -3.74 7.84 10.71
CA ILE A 64 -3.44 6.74 9.77
C ILE A 64 -3.07 7.22 8.35
N PRO A 65 -3.75 8.20 7.73
CA PRO A 65 -3.36 8.71 6.41
C PRO A 65 -1.91 9.19 6.34
N SER A 66 -1.47 9.96 7.33
CA SER A 66 -0.09 10.46 7.40
C SER A 66 0.90 9.32 7.65
N VAL A 67 0.53 8.35 8.50
CA VAL A 67 1.35 7.15 8.75
C VAL A 67 1.60 6.37 7.46
N LEU A 68 0.56 6.19 6.63
CA LEU A 68 0.69 5.49 5.35
C LEU A 68 1.56 6.25 4.34
N GLN A 69 1.59 7.59 4.36
CA GLN A 69 2.54 8.34 3.52
C GLN A 69 3.99 8.06 3.92
N GLY A 70 4.29 8.00 5.22
CA GLY A 70 5.61 7.64 5.70
C GLY A 70 6.01 6.21 5.33
N LEU A 71 5.10 5.24 5.51
CA LEU A 71 5.33 3.85 5.08
C LEU A 71 5.51 3.73 3.57
N LYS A 72 4.80 4.53 2.77
CA LYS A 72 5.03 4.63 1.32
C LYS A 72 6.43 5.13 1.00
N ALA A 73 6.96 6.13 1.70
CA ALA A 73 8.34 6.55 1.53
C ALA A 73 9.33 5.42 1.88
N LEU A 74 9.12 4.78 3.04
CA LEU A 74 9.99 3.71 3.54
C LEU A 74 9.95 2.45 2.65
N SER A 75 8.83 2.17 2.00
CA SER A 75 8.71 1.04 1.06
C SER A 75 9.61 1.17 -0.18
N LYS A 76 10.13 2.37 -0.45
CA LYS A 76 11.10 2.65 -1.52
C LYS A 76 12.57 2.53 -1.07
N CYS A 77 12.84 2.39 0.23
CA CYS A 77 14.19 2.32 0.76
C CYS A 77 14.88 1.01 0.36
N VAL A 78 16.07 1.12 -0.24
CA VAL A 78 16.90 -0.05 -0.56
C VAL A 78 17.49 -0.68 0.70
N MET A 79 17.75 0.14 1.73
CA MET A 79 18.32 -0.25 3.02
C MET A 79 17.31 -0.86 4.00
N LEU A 80 16.12 -1.27 3.52
CA LEU A 80 15.14 -1.94 4.37
C LEU A 80 15.63 -3.34 4.75
N ALA A 81 15.80 -3.59 6.05
CA ALA A 81 16.25 -4.88 6.57
C ALA A 81 15.29 -6.03 6.21
N PRO A 82 15.80 -7.26 6.00
CA PRO A 82 14.95 -8.42 5.70
C PRO A 82 13.88 -8.66 6.76
N GLY A 83 12.67 -9.01 6.33
CA GLY A 83 11.52 -9.25 7.17
C GLY A 83 10.68 -8.00 7.47
N LEU A 84 11.23 -6.78 7.34
CA LEU A 84 10.46 -5.56 7.59
C LEU A 84 9.39 -5.31 6.52
N ALA A 85 9.62 -5.68 5.26
CA ALA A 85 8.59 -5.56 4.22
C ALA A 85 7.35 -6.42 4.56
N VAL A 86 7.61 -7.63 5.05
CA VAL A 86 6.57 -8.56 5.52
C VAL A 86 5.86 -8.01 6.76
N SER A 87 6.61 -7.48 7.72
CA SER A 87 6.06 -6.85 8.93
C SER A 87 5.11 -5.70 8.58
N VAL A 88 5.53 -4.81 7.69
CA VAL A 88 4.72 -3.64 7.29
C VAL A 88 3.43 -4.09 6.63
N LEU A 89 3.48 -5.05 5.71
CA LEU A 89 2.27 -5.53 5.04
C LEU A 89 1.31 -6.21 6.02
N LYS A 90 1.81 -7.04 6.94
CA LYS A 90 0.97 -7.64 7.99
C LYS A 90 0.31 -6.57 8.85
N ALA A 91 1.06 -5.55 9.28
CA ALA A 91 0.53 -4.46 10.07
C ALA A 91 -0.56 -3.68 9.31
N ILE A 92 -0.37 -3.41 8.02
CA ILE A 92 -1.39 -2.74 7.19
C ILE A 92 -2.65 -3.60 7.07
N PHE A 93 -2.52 -4.89 6.72
CA PHE A 93 -3.67 -5.78 6.56
C PHE A 93 -4.44 -5.98 7.87
N GLN A 94 -3.76 -5.93 9.01
CA GLN A 94 -4.37 -6.11 10.31
C GLN A 94 -5.07 -4.85 10.84
N GLU A 95 -4.44 -3.68 10.68
CA GLU A 95 -4.84 -2.46 11.40
C GLU A 95 -5.64 -1.47 10.52
N VAL A 96 -5.56 -1.59 9.18
CA VAL A 96 -6.13 -0.59 8.26
C VAL A 96 -7.35 -1.14 7.53
N HIS A 97 -8.52 -0.55 7.80
CA HIS A 97 -9.74 -0.82 7.04
C HIS A 97 -9.81 0.05 5.78
N VAL A 98 -9.22 -0.44 4.67
CA VAL A 98 -9.00 0.30 3.41
C VAL A 98 -10.29 0.86 2.83
N GLN A 99 -11.40 0.13 2.88
CA GLN A 99 -12.70 0.51 2.33
C GLN A 99 -13.25 1.80 2.95
N SER A 100 -12.91 2.08 4.21
CA SER A 100 -13.35 3.29 4.92
C SER A 100 -12.53 4.54 4.57
N MET A 101 -11.42 4.38 3.85
CA MET A 101 -10.49 5.47 3.59
C MET A 101 -10.88 6.28 2.36
N LEU A 102 -10.41 7.54 2.32
CA LEU A 102 -10.45 8.36 1.11
C LEU A 102 -9.63 7.73 -0.02
N GLN A 103 -10.04 8.01 -1.27
CA GLN A 103 -9.45 7.44 -2.47
C GLN A 103 -7.92 7.54 -2.52
N LEU A 104 -7.36 8.72 -2.21
CA LEU A 104 -5.91 8.95 -2.23
C LEU A 104 -5.15 8.11 -1.19
N ASN A 105 -5.80 7.83 -0.06
CA ASN A 105 -5.22 7.01 0.99
C ASN A 105 -5.25 5.53 0.61
N ARG A 106 -6.32 5.06 -0.04
CA ARG A 106 -6.35 3.71 -0.65
C ARG A 106 -5.27 3.55 -1.72
N HIS A 107 -5.10 4.56 -2.57
CA HIS A 107 -4.01 4.60 -3.56
C HIS A 107 -2.63 4.44 -2.93
N THR A 108 -2.43 5.03 -1.74
CA THR A 108 -1.18 4.96 -0.99
C THR A 108 -0.92 3.53 -0.50
N VAL A 109 -1.96 2.81 -0.04
CA VAL A 109 -1.85 1.39 0.32
C VAL A 109 -1.43 0.54 -0.88
N TYR A 110 -2.11 0.69 -2.03
CA TYR A 110 -1.71 -0.04 -3.25
C TYR A 110 -0.28 0.29 -3.69
N SER A 111 0.15 1.55 -3.55
CA SER A 111 1.52 1.96 -3.86
C SER A 111 2.57 1.29 -2.96
N ILE A 112 2.27 1.09 -1.67
CA ILE A 112 3.16 0.36 -0.75
C ILE A 112 3.30 -1.09 -1.21
N ILE A 113 2.18 -1.73 -1.54
CA ILE A 113 2.16 -3.13 -2.00
C ILE A 113 2.97 -3.30 -3.29
N THR A 114 2.76 -2.44 -4.29
CA THR A 114 3.51 -2.51 -5.56
C THR A 114 5.00 -2.24 -5.38
N ASN A 115 5.39 -1.29 -4.51
CA ASN A 115 6.80 -1.07 -4.21
C ASN A 115 7.46 -2.35 -3.67
N PHE A 116 6.83 -3.00 -2.69
CA PHE A 116 7.34 -4.25 -2.12
C PHE A 116 7.33 -5.43 -3.09
N MET A 117 6.29 -5.57 -3.92
CA MET A 117 6.27 -6.58 -4.98
C MET A 117 7.38 -6.36 -6.01
N SER A 118 7.86 -5.13 -6.19
CA SER A 118 8.96 -4.82 -7.10
C SER A 118 10.34 -5.04 -6.50
N ASN A 119 10.54 -4.81 -5.20
CA ASN A 119 11.87 -4.77 -4.59
C ASN A 119 12.11 -5.82 -3.48
N ARG A 120 11.09 -6.57 -3.08
CA ARG A 120 11.09 -7.55 -1.99
C ARG A 120 10.26 -8.81 -2.31
N GLU A 121 10.14 -9.16 -3.60
CA GLU A 121 9.31 -10.28 -4.10
C GLU A 121 9.54 -11.59 -3.33
N THR A 122 10.79 -11.99 -3.08
CA THR A 122 11.10 -13.24 -2.36
C THR A 122 10.53 -13.24 -0.94
N GLU A 123 10.58 -12.12 -0.24
CA GLU A 123 10.04 -12.00 1.12
C GLU A 123 8.51 -12.06 1.10
N LEU A 124 7.87 -11.36 0.15
CA LEU A 124 6.42 -11.38 0.01
C LEU A 124 5.92 -12.77 -0.39
N LYS A 125 6.64 -13.52 -1.23
CA LYS A 125 6.33 -14.93 -1.50
C LYS A 125 6.45 -15.79 -0.25
N GLY A 126 7.37 -15.46 0.65
CA GLY A 126 7.55 -16.10 1.95
C GLY A 126 6.35 -15.96 2.91
N LEU A 127 5.45 -15.00 2.68
CA LEU A 127 4.17 -14.92 3.39
C LEU A 127 3.20 -16.04 3.02
N GLY A 128 3.42 -16.74 1.90
CA GLY A 128 2.51 -17.76 1.41
C GLY A 128 1.13 -17.17 1.07
N ALA A 129 0.08 -17.95 1.36
CA ALA A 129 -1.29 -17.58 1.02
C ALA A 129 -1.83 -16.39 1.82
N ASP A 130 -1.22 -16.06 2.97
CA ASP A 130 -1.62 -14.91 3.80
C ASP A 130 -1.46 -13.58 3.05
N PHE A 131 -0.47 -13.47 2.15
CA PHE A 131 -0.32 -12.28 1.31
C PHE A 131 -1.51 -12.14 0.35
N THR A 132 -1.89 -13.23 -0.33
CA THR A 132 -3.03 -13.26 -1.25
C THR A 132 -4.32 -12.91 -0.54
N LEU A 133 -4.58 -13.53 0.62
CA LEU A 133 -5.76 -13.22 1.44
C LEU A 133 -5.79 -11.76 1.87
N GLY A 134 -4.69 -11.23 2.41
CA GLY A 134 -4.60 -9.84 2.82
C GLY A 134 -4.83 -8.88 1.66
N PHE A 135 -4.31 -9.20 0.47
CA PHE A 135 -4.55 -8.38 -0.72
C PHE A 135 -6.01 -8.44 -1.20
N ILE A 136 -6.67 -9.61 -1.18
CA ILE A 136 -8.10 -9.74 -1.49
C ILE A 136 -8.92 -8.79 -0.59
N GLN A 137 -8.63 -8.80 0.72
CA GLN A 137 -9.30 -7.93 1.69
C GLN A 137 -9.03 -6.44 1.44
N VAL A 138 -7.83 -6.06 0.98
CA VAL A 138 -7.50 -4.67 0.60
C VAL A 138 -8.20 -4.24 -0.68
N MET A 139 -8.36 -5.14 -1.65
CA MET A 139 -8.99 -4.85 -2.94
C MET A 139 -10.52 -4.79 -2.88
N ASP A 140 -11.12 -5.51 -1.94
CA ASP A 140 -12.58 -5.64 -1.86
C ASP A 140 -13.29 -4.28 -1.86
N GLY A 141 -14.23 -4.11 -2.80
CA GLY A 141 -15.06 -2.92 -2.92
C GLY A 141 -14.37 -1.65 -3.46
N GLU A 142 -13.17 -1.71 -4.03
CA GLU A 142 -12.56 -0.55 -4.70
C GLU A 142 -13.39 -0.12 -5.93
N LYS A 143 -13.56 1.19 -6.11
CA LYS A 143 -14.40 1.76 -7.18
C LYS A 143 -13.67 2.80 -8.01
N ASP A 144 -12.59 3.35 -7.49
CA ASP A 144 -11.85 4.39 -8.20
C ASP A 144 -11.02 3.77 -9.33
N PRO A 145 -11.16 4.25 -10.58
CA PRO A 145 -10.50 3.65 -11.73
C PRO A 145 -8.97 3.69 -11.63
N ARG A 146 -8.39 4.71 -10.99
CA ARG A 146 -6.93 4.83 -10.80
C ARG A 146 -6.41 3.72 -9.88
N ASN A 147 -7.18 3.41 -8.85
CA ASN A 147 -6.83 2.35 -7.91
C ASN A 147 -7.10 0.97 -8.50
N LEU A 148 -8.21 0.79 -9.23
CA LEU A 148 -8.53 -0.47 -9.90
C LEU A 148 -7.45 -0.92 -10.89
N LEU A 149 -6.87 0.00 -11.67
CA LEU A 149 -5.77 -0.35 -12.58
C LEU A 149 -4.56 -0.93 -11.82
N ILE A 150 -4.24 -0.37 -10.65
CA ILE A 150 -3.14 -0.87 -9.81
C ILE A 150 -3.53 -2.20 -9.17
N ALA A 151 -4.76 -2.31 -8.65
CA ALA A 151 -5.25 -3.54 -8.04
C ALA A 151 -5.24 -4.70 -9.03
N PHE A 152 -5.73 -4.51 -10.27
CA PHE A 152 -5.66 -5.51 -11.33
C PHE A 152 -4.22 -5.87 -11.69
N GLN A 153 -3.30 -4.91 -11.71
CA GLN A 153 -1.89 -5.21 -11.91
C GLN A 153 -1.31 -6.06 -10.77
N ILE A 154 -1.67 -5.79 -9.52
CA ILE A 154 -1.25 -6.60 -8.38
C ILE A 154 -1.79 -8.03 -8.49
N VAL A 155 -3.08 -8.22 -8.83
CA VAL A 155 -3.64 -9.57 -9.07
C VAL A 155 -2.89 -10.29 -10.18
N ARG A 156 -2.66 -9.61 -11.31
CA ARG A 156 -1.92 -10.17 -12.43
C ARG A 156 -0.51 -10.61 -12.01
N ASP A 157 0.17 -9.79 -11.22
CA ASP A 157 1.49 -10.11 -10.70
C ASP A 157 1.46 -11.28 -9.71
N ILE A 158 0.44 -11.38 -8.85
CA ILE A 158 0.21 -12.53 -7.98
C ILE A 158 0.18 -13.82 -8.81
N ILE A 159 -0.58 -13.82 -9.91
CA ILE A 159 -0.74 -15.00 -10.77
C ILE A 159 0.53 -15.30 -11.58
N ILE A 160 1.05 -14.33 -12.34
CA ILE A 160 2.15 -14.55 -13.29
C ILE A 160 3.47 -14.83 -12.57
N LYS A 161 3.71 -14.18 -11.42
CA LYS A 161 4.93 -14.40 -10.64
C LYS A 161 4.84 -15.64 -9.76
N GLY A 162 3.70 -16.32 -9.68
CA GLY A 162 3.53 -17.54 -8.90
C GLY A 162 3.58 -17.29 -7.40
N TYR A 163 2.84 -16.29 -6.91
CA TYR A 163 2.57 -16.16 -5.49
C TYR A 163 1.65 -17.30 -5.03
N ALA A 164 1.79 -17.72 -3.77
CA ALA A 164 0.95 -18.78 -3.24
C ALA A 164 -0.48 -18.28 -3.06
N LEU A 165 -1.43 -18.94 -3.73
CA LEU A 165 -2.86 -18.64 -3.61
C LEU A 165 -3.51 -19.39 -2.46
N GLY A 166 -2.98 -20.59 -2.13
CA GLY A 166 -3.58 -21.44 -1.11
C GLY A 166 -5.02 -21.83 -1.49
N PRO A 167 -5.97 -21.82 -0.53
CA PRO A 167 -7.37 -22.07 -0.83
C PRO A 167 -8.07 -20.88 -1.51
N PHE A 168 -7.42 -19.71 -1.60
CA PHE A 168 -8.07 -18.44 -1.96
C PHE A 168 -8.19 -18.16 -3.46
N ALA A 169 -8.08 -19.19 -4.30
CA ALA A 169 -8.13 -19.02 -5.75
C ALA A 169 -9.52 -18.57 -6.22
N GLU A 170 -10.58 -19.13 -5.61
CA GLU A 170 -11.97 -18.77 -5.90
C GLU A 170 -12.27 -17.36 -5.41
N GLU A 171 -11.85 -17.00 -4.19
CA GLU A 171 -12.05 -15.67 -3.62
C GLU A 171 -11.28 -14.59 -4.41
N LEU A 172 -10.09 -14.89 -4.92
CA LEU A 172 -9.36 -13.98 -5.81
C LEU A 172 -10.08 -13.78 -7.15
N PHE A 173 -10.71 -14.83 -7.67
CA PHE A 173 -11.54 -14.73 -8.86
C PHE A 173 -12.83 -13.95 -8.59
N GLU A 174 -13.50 -14.15 -7.45
CA GLU A 174 -14.73 -13.45 -7.08
C GLU A 174 -14.50 -11.94 -6.92
N VAL A 175 -13.45 -11.54 -6.19
CA VAL A 175 -13.14 -10.12 -5.96
C VAL A 175 -12.74 -9.38 -7.23
N THR A 176 -12.36 -10.10 -8.30
CA THR A 176 -11.99 -9.51 -9.60
C THR A 176 -13.09 -9.59 -10.64
N SER A 177 -13.79 -10.72 -10.73
CA SER A 177 -14.87 -10.94 -11.71
C SER A 177 -16.09 -10.05 -11.48
N CYS A 178 -16.29 -9.55 -10.25
CA CYS A 178 -17.39 -8.65 -9.91
C CYS A 178 -17.38 -7.32 -10.68
N TYR A 179 -16.25 -6.94 -11.30
CA TYR A 179 -16.13 -5.75 -12.15
C TYR A 179 -16.57 -5.98 -13.60
N PHE A 180 -16.96 -7.20 -13.99
CA PHE A 180 -17.49 -7.48 -15.32
C PHE A 180 -19.04 -7.34 -15.38
N PRO A 181 -19.61 -6.67 -16.40
CA PRO A 181 -18.91 -5.85 -17.40
C PRO A 181 -18.46 -4.52 -16.81
N ILE A 182 -17.34 -3.97 -17.30
CA ILE A 182 -16.84 -2.66 -16.87
C ILE A 182 -17.83 -1.57 -17.31
N ASP A 183 -18.50 -0.97 -16.34
CA ASP A 183 -19.39 0.18 -16.49
C ASP A 183 -18.70 1.46 -15.99
N PHE A 184 -17.83 2.00 -16.84
CA PHE A 184 -17.07 3.23 -16.56
C PHE A 184 -17.24 4.22 -17.71
N THR A 185 -17.61 5.45 -17.37
CA THR A 185 -17.63 6.59 -18.29
C THR A 185 -16.62 7.61 -17.81
N PRO A 186 -15.54 7.88 -18.57
CA PRO A 186 -14.52 8.84 -18.16
C PRO A 186 -15.11 10.25 -18.07
N PRO A 187 -14.74 11.03 -17.05
CA PRO A 187 -15.08 12.46 -16.99
C PRO A 187 -14.53 13.20 -18.21
N SER A 188 -15.30 14.15 -18.77
CA SER A 188 -14.87 14.91 -19.95
C SER A 188 -13.57 15.69 -19.77
N ASN A 189 -13.22 16.04 -18.52
CA ASN A 189 -12.00 16.74 -18.15
C ASN A 189 -11.16 15.90 -17.17
N ASP A 190 -11.02 14.59 -17.40
CA ASP A 190 -10.18 13.75 -16.55
C ASP A 190 -8.69 14.12 -16.69
N PRO A 191 -8.04 14.68 -15.64
CA PRO A 191 -6.62 15.02 -15.69
C PRO A 191 -5.71 13.79 -15.76
N HIS A 192 -6.22 12.60 -15.44
CA HIS A 192 -5.48 11.34 -15.48
C HIS A 192 -5.63 10.59 -16.82
N GLY A 193 -6.64 10.96 -17.61
CA GLY A 193 -6.87 10.41 -18.94
C GLY A 193 -7.25 8.92 -18.99
N ILE A 194 -7.71 8.33 -17.89
CA ILE A 194 -8.05 6.90 -17.85
C ILE A 194 -9.30 6.67 -18.70
N GLN A 195 -9.20 5.73 -19.64
CA GLN A 195 -10.29 5.34 -20.52
C GLN A 195 -10.95 4.04 -20.06
N ARG A 196 -12.19 3.82 -20.50
CA ARG A 196 -12.90 2.55 -20.27
C ARG A 196 -12.12 1.35 -20.79
N GLU A 197 -11.46 1.49 -21.94
CA GLU A 197 -10.71 0.38 -22.54
C GLU A 197 -9.46 0.00 -21.72
N ASP A 198 -8.89 0.93 -20.94
CA ASP A 198 -7.76 0.64 -20.06
C ASP A 198 -8.19 -0.35 -18.95
N LEU A 199 -9.32 -0.06 -18.30
CA LEU A 199 -9.90 -0.93 -17.28
C LEU A 199 -10.31 -2.29 -17.84
N ILE A 200 -10.95 -2.30 -19.02
CA ILE A 200 -11.35 -3.54 -19.70
C ILE A 200 -10.10 -4.38 -20.01
N SER A 201 -9.05 -3.76 -20.57
CA SER A 201 -7.83 -4.46 -20.94
C SER A 201 -7.09 -5.02 -19.72
N SER A 202 -7.03 -4.24 -18.62
CA SER A 202 -6.45 -4.71 -17.36
C SER A 202 -7.25 -5.85 -16.74
N LEU A 203 -8.58 -5.77 -16.71
CA LEU A 203 -9.41 -6.86 -16.19
C LEU A 203 -9.31 -8.12 -17.07
N ARG A 204 -9.29 -7.98 -18.40
CA ARG A 204 -9.04 -9.11 -19.30
C ARG A 204 -7.70 -9.77 -19.00
N ALA A 205 -6.64 -8.99 -18.78
CA ALA A 205 -5.32 -9.54 -18.48
C ALA A 205 -5.25 -10.32 -17.14
N VAL A 206 -6.22 -10.10 -16.24
CA VAL A 206 -6.39 -10.87 -15.00
C VAL A 206 -7.24 -12.13 -15.23
N LEU A 207 -8.34 -12.02 -15.99
CA LEU A 207 -9.33 -13.08 -16.18
C LEU A 207 -9.09 -13.98 -17.40
N THR A 208 -8.11 -13.67 -18.25
CA THR A 208 -7.72 -14.59 -19.34
C THR A 208 -7.30 -15.94 -18.75
N PRO A 209 -7.60 -17.06 -19.45
CA PRO A 209 -7.38 -18.39 -18.90
C PRO A 209 -6.00 -18.55 -18.30
N THR A 210 -5.95 -18.88 -17.02
CA THR A 210 -4.72 -19.27 -16.35
C THR A 210 -4.89 -20.70 -15.86
N PRO A 211 -3.82 -21.46 -15.60
CA PRO A 211 -3.95 -22.80 -15.01
C PRO A 211 -4.57 -22.81 -13.60
N VAL A 212 -4.81 -21.63 -13.03
CA VAL A 212 -5.31 -21.42 -11.68
C VAL A 212 -6.83 -21.48 -11.60
N PHE A 213 -7.53 -20.94 -12.60
CA PHE A 213 -8.98 -20.94 -12.76
C PHE A 213 -9.34 -20.76 -14.25
#